data_AF-A0A420D188-F1
#
_entry.id   AF-A0A420D188-F1
#
_cell.length_a   1.000
_cell.length_b   1.000
_cell.length_c   1.000
_cell.angle_alpha   90.00
_cell.angle_beta   90.00
_cell.angle_gamma   90.00
#
_symmetry.space_group_name_H-M   'P 1'
#
loop_
_entity.id
_entity.type
_entity.pdbx_description
1 polymer ?
#
loop_
_entity_poly.entity_id
_entity_poly.type
_entity_poly.pdbx_seq_one_letter_code
_entity_poly.pdbx_strand_id
1 'polypeptide(L)'
;MTAASIKGSGQALASGLFSGFAVLTLVGIAGQFVLAGMSIFGAADAWGLHGLFGGLVSLPVLAMLCLTFWAPALRVLRREAGILTAVYLVQLVLAGLRSDFPMIAALHPLNALIMADVAMGIAKTRFSVAQS
;
A
#
# COMPACT_ATOMS: atom_id res chain seq x y z
N MET A 1 31.04 -20.30 -1.18
CA MET A 1 30.01 -19.37 -1.71
C MET A 1 30.67 -18.03 -1.99
N THR A 2 30.59 -17.51 -3.21
CA THR A 2 31.27 -16.27 -3.61
C THR A 2 30.40 -15.04 -3.28
N ALA A 3 31.01 -13.86 -3.11
CA ALA A 3 30.29 -12.62 -2.80
C ALA A 3 29.19 -12.26 -3.83
N ALA A 4 29.33 -12.71 -5.08
CA ALA A 4 28.33 -12.58 -6.13
C ALA A 4 27.04 -13.37 -5.83
N SER A 5 27.16 -14.56 -5.24
CA SER A 5 26.02 -15.41 -4.87
C SER A 5 25.19 -14.78 -3.75
N ILE A 6 25.84 -14.18 -2.75
CA ILE A 6 25.17 -13.47 -1.65
C ILE A 6 24.44 -12.22 -2.15
N LYS A 7 25.06 -11.46 -3.06
CA LYS A 7 24.45 -10.26 -3.67
C LYS A 7 23.21 -10.61 -4.52
N GLY A 8 23.25 -11.74 -5.24
CA GLY A 8 22.10 -12.26 -5.99
C GLY A 8 20.92 -12.67 -5.10
N SER A 9 21.17 -13.42 -4.04
CA SER A 9 20.13 -13.83 -3.08
C SER A 9 19.46 -12.64 -2.38
N GLY A 10 20.24 -11.61 -2.01
CA GLY A 10 19.71 -10.39 -1.39
C GLY A 10 18.76 -9.60 -2.30
N GLN A 11 19.05 -9.54 -3.60
CA GLN A 11 18.18 -8.87 -4.57
C GLN A 11 16.89 -9.64 -4.86
N ALA A 12 16.96 -10.97 -4.86
CA ALA A 12 15.77 -11.82 -4.98
C ALA A 12 14.85 -11.68 -3.76
N LEU A 13 15.41 -11.66 -2.55
CA LEU A 13 14.65 -11.44 -1.31
C LEU A 13 13.98 -10.06 -1.29
N ALA A 14 14.73 -8.99 -1.55
CA ALA A 14 14.17 -7.62 -1.61
C ALA A 14 13.04 -7.54 -2.64
N SER A 15 13.18 -8.27 -3.74
CA SER A 15 12.15 -8.33 -4.78
C SER A 15 10.89 -9.05 -4.32
N GLY A 16 11.03 -10.21 -3.68
CA GLY A 16 9.92 -10.96 -3.12
C GLY A 16 9.18 -10.18 -2.04
N LEU A 17 9.92 -9.55 -1.12
CA LEU A 17 9.34 -8.70 -0.07
C LEU A 17 8.54 -7.54 -0.64
N PHE A 18 9.10 -6.83 -1.64
CA PHE A 18 8.42 -5.73 -2.30
C PHE A 18 7.09 -6.17 -2.93
N SER A 19 7.08 -7.29 -3.65
CA SER A 19 5.85 -7.84 -4.24
C SER A 19 4.85 -8.28 -3.16
N GLY A 20 5.33 -8.94 -2.09
CA GLY A 20 4.50 -9.33 -0.96
C GLY A 20 3.82 -8.13 -0.29
N PHE A 21 4.54 -7.01 -0.13
CA PHE A 21 3.96 -5.78 0.40
C PHE A 21 2.96 -5.12 -0.53
N ALA A 22 3.14 -5.20 -1.86
CA ALA A 22 2.14 -4.71 -2.82
C ALA A 22 0.81 -5.49 -2.67
N VAL A 23 0.88 -6.82 -2.59
CA VAL A 23 -0.29 -7.68 -2.36
C VAL A 23 -0.91 -7.41 -0.98
N LEU A 24 -0.09 -7.30 0.07
CA LEU A 24 -0.59 -6.99 1.42
C LEU A 24 -1.29 -5.64 1.47
N THR A 25 -0.80 -4.64 0.73
CA THR A 25 -1.45 -3.33 0.59
C THR A 25 -2.82 -3.47 -0.05
N LEU A 26 -2.95 -4.23 -1.16
CA LEU A 26 -4.24 -4.48 -1.82
C LEU A 26 -5.25 -5.18 -0.90
N VAL A 27 -4.82 -6.24 -0.22
CA VAL A 27 -5.65 -6.97 0.75
C VAL A 27 -6.06 -6.06 1.90
N GLY A 28 -5.13 -5.24 2.39
CA GLY A 28 -5.41 -4.23 3.42
C GLY A 28 -6.48 -3.24 2.99
N ILE A 29 -6.37 -2.69 1.77
CA ILE A 29 -7.36 -1.76 1.19
C ILE A 29 -8.72 -2.45 1.04
N ALA A 30 -8.78 -3.67 0.51
CA ALA A 30 -10.03 -4.42 0.40
C ALA A 30 -10.66 -4.64 1.79
N GLY A 31 -9.85 -4.98 2.80
CA GLY A 31 -10.29 -5.07 4.19
C GLY A 31 -10.84 -3.76 4.74
N GLN A 32 -10.30 -2.60 4.33
CA GLN A 32 -10.84 -1.30 4.74
C GLN A 32 -12.28 -1.06 4.27
N PHE A 33 -12.62 -1.49 3.05
CA PHE A 33 -14.01 -1.41 2.56
C PHE A 33 -14.95 -2.29 3.39
N VAL A 34 -14.50 -3.49 3.79
CA VAL A 34 -15.27 -4.38 4.67
C VAL A 34 -15.47 -3.75 6.04
N LEU A 35 -14.42 -3.23 6.68
CA LEU A 35 -14.50 -2.60 8.00
C LEU A 35 -15.37 -1.33 7.99
N ALA A 36 -15.26 -0.51 6.94
CA ALA A 36 -16.14 0.64 6.76
C ALA A 36 -17.61 0.19 6.58
N GLY A 37 -17.85 -0.83 5.77
CA GLY A 37 -19.17 -1.43 5.57
C GLY A 37 -19.77 -1.97 6.87
N MET A 38 -19.01 -2.75 7.64
CA MET A 38 -19.41 -3.24 8.97
C MET A 38 -19.85 -2.09 9.88
N SER A 39 -19.12 -0.97 9.83
CA SER A 39 -19.45 0.21 10.63
C SER A 39 -20.75 0.87 10.19
N ILE A 40 -21.01 0.94 8.87
CA ILE A 40 -22.27 1.44 8.31
C ILE A 40 -23.45 0.53 8.69
N PHE A 41 -23.23 -0.79 8.72
CA PHE A 41 -24.24 -1.79 9.08
C PHE A 41 -24.37 -2.03 10.61
N GLY A 42 -23.71 -1.22 11.44
CA GLY A 42 -23.94 -1.19 12.88
C GLY A 42 -23.13 -2.20 13.71
N ALA A 43 -22.06 -2.78 13.16
CA ALA A 43 -21.14 -3.59 13.96
C ALA A 43 -20.39 -2.69 14.96
N ALA A 44 -20.42 -3.09 16.24
CA ALA A 44 -19.72 -2.38 17.31
C ALA A 44 -18.22 -2.30 17.02
N ASP A 45 -17.61 -1.16 17.38
CA ASP A 45 -16.18 -0.86 17.27
C ASP A 45 -15.54 -0.92 15.87
N ALA A 46 -16.33 -1.17 14.83
CA ALA A 46 -15.82 -1.32 13.47
C ALA A 46 -15.15 -0.03 12.93
N TRP A 47 -15.60 1.16 13.35
CA TRP A 47 -14.94 2.43 13.00
C TRP A 47 -13.54 2.55 13.64
N GLY A 48 -13.37 2.06 14.87
CA GLY A 48 -12.08 2.05 15.55
C GLY A 48 -11.10 1.09 14.89
N LEU A 49 -11.59 -0.11 14.52
CA LEU A 49 -10.82 -1.08 13.76
C LEU A 49 -10.46 -0.57 12.36
N HIS A 50 -11.40 0.07 11.66
CA HIS A 50 -11.14 0.73 10.38
C HIS A 50 -9.98 1.74 10.50
N GLY A 51 -10.03 2.63 11.48
CA GLY A 51 -8.95 3.59 11.73
C GLY A 51 -7.59 2.92 12.04
N LEU A 52 -7.56 1.94 12.94
CA LEU A 52 -6.35 1.21 13.32
C LEU A 52 -5.73 0.48 12.12
N PHE A 53 -6.52 -0.33 11.42
CA PHE A 53 -6.03 -1.10 10.29
C PHE A 53 -5.68 -0.21 9.09
N GLY A 54 -6.39 0.91 8.89
CA GLY A 54 -6.01 1.92 7.90
C GLY A 54 -4.65 2.55 8.21
N GLY A 55 -4.34 2.75 9.49
CA GLY A 55 -3.00 3.12 9.94
C GLY A 55 -1.96 2.05 9.63
N LEU A 56 -2.26 0.77 9.89
CA LEU A 56 -1.34 -0.36 9.64
C LEU A 56 -1.01 -0.58 8.16
N VAL A 57 -1.88 -0.13 7.23
CA VAL A 57 -1.57 -0.13 5.78
C VAL A 57 -0.34 0.73 5.46
N SER A 58 0.05 1.69 6.31
CA SER A 58 1.32 2.42 6.14
C SER A 58 2.54 1.52 6.12
N LEU A 59 2.53 0.40 6.88
CA LEU A 59 3.70 -0.45 7.04
C LEU A 59 4.17 -1.04 5.70
N PRO A 60 3.34 -1.76 4.93
CA PRO A 60 3.76 -2.25 3.61
C PRO A 60 4.02 -1.11 2.61
N VAL A 61 3.28 0.00 2.67
CA VAL A 61 3.47 1.15 1.76
C VAL A 61 4.85 1.79 1.94
N LEU A 62 5.20 2.13 3.19
CA LEU A 62 6.48 2.74 3.52
C LEU A 62 7.64 1.74 3.35
N ALA A 63 7.43 0.46 3.67
CA ALA A 63 8.44 -0.57 3.44
C ALA A 63 8.79 -0.70 1.96
N MET A 64 7.80 -0.69 1.05
CA MET A 64 8.05 -0.66 -0.39
C MET A 64 8.88 0.55 -0.80
N LEU A 65 8.51 1.75 -0.34
CA LEU A 65 9.25 2.97 -0.64
C LEU A 65 10.71 2.85 -0.18
N CYS A 66 10.95 2.44 1.07
CA CYS A 66 12.30 2.23 1.62
C CYS A 66 13.11 1.22 0.80
N LEU A 67 12.49 0.10 0.40
CA LEU A 67 13.14 -0.91 -0.42
C LEU A 67 13.60 -0.36 -1.78
N THR A 68 12.90 0.61 -2.37
CA THR A 68 13.33 1.26 -3.63
C THR A 68 14.58 2.13 -3.49
N PHE A 69 14.94 2.53 -2.26
CA PHE A 69 16.18 3.23 -1.96
C PHE A 69 17.33 2.28 -1.65
N TRP A 70 17.06 1.18 -0.95
CA TRP A 70 18.08 0.21 -0.53
C TRP A 70 18.46 -0.82 -1.60
N ALA A 71 17.51 -1.27 -2.43
CA ALA A 71 17.78 -2.29 -3.44
C ALA A 71 17.92 -1.67 -4.85
N PRO A 72 19.10 -1.80 -5.52
CA PRO A 72 19.30 -1.25 -6.86
C PRO A 72 18.28 -1.73 -7.90
N ALA A 73 17.87 -3.00 -7.81
CA ALA A 73 16.89 -3.61 -8.70
C ALA A 73 15.47 -2.98 -8.60
N LEU A 74 15.17 -2.27 -7.50
CA LEU A 74 13.87 -1.66 -7.24
C LEU A 74 13.81 -0.17 -7.58
N ARG A 75 14.93 0.44 -8.00
CA ARG A 75 14.99 1.89 -8.28
C ARG A 75 14.02 2.33 -9.37
N VAL A 76 13.76 1.45 -10.35
CA VAL A 76 12.81 1.71 -11.44
C VAL A 76 11.37 1.83 -10.94
N LEU A 77 11.04 1.25 -9.78
CA LEU A 77 9.69 1.29 -9.17
C LEU A 77 9.56 2.41 -8.11
N ARG A 78 10.58 3.26 -7.95
CA ARG A 78 10.59 4.31 -6.92
C ARG A 78 9.48 5.33 -7.13
N ARG A 79 9.22 5.70 -8.39
CA ARG A 79 8.18 6.68 -8.71
C ARG A 79 6.81 6.15 -8.30
N GLU A 80 6.55 4.88 -8.57
CA GLU A 80 5.28 4.21 -8.33
C GLU A 80 5.08 3.99 -6.83
N ALA A 81 6.11 3.55 -6.11
CA ALA A 81 6.09 3.48 -4.64
C ALA A 81 5.90 4.87 -4.00
N GLY A 82 6.50 5.91 -4.60
CA GLY A 82 6.32 7.30 -4.19
C GLY A 82 4.89 7.80 -4.40
N ILE A 83 4.30 7.52 -5.56
CA ILE A 83 2.90 7.84 -5.86
C ILE A 83 1.98 7.12 -4.87
N LEU A 84 2.18 5.82 -4.64
CA LEU A 84 1.41 5.04 -3.67
C LEU A 84 1.48 5.66 -2.26
N THR A 85 2.67 6.08 -1.84
CA THR A 85 2.88 6.76 -0.56
C THR A 85 2.15 8.11 -0.53
N ALA A 86 2.22 8.90 -1.59
CA ALA A 86 1.55 10.19 -1.67
C ALA A 86 0.02 10.04 -1.57
N VAL A 87 -0.58 9.11 -2.33
CA VAL A 87 -2.03 8.87 -2.25
C VAL A 87 -2.43 8.29 -0.89
N TYR A 88 -1.56 7.51 -0.23
CA TYR A 88 -1.78 7.08 1.16
C TYR A 88 -1.81 8.26 2.14
N LEU A 89 -0.89 9.23 2.01
CA LEU A 89 -0.90 10.42 2.85
C LEU A 89 -2.16 11.27 2.61
N VAL A 90 -2.59 11.41 1.35
CA VAL A 90 -3.88 12.04 1.02
C VAL A 90 -5.03 11.30 1.70
N GLN A 91 -5.00 9.96 1.75
CA GLN A 91 -6.01 9.15 2.44
C GLN A 91 -6.13 9.50 3.93
N LEU A 92 -4.99 9.67 4.62
CA LEU A 92 -4.95 10.06 6.03
C LEU A 92 -5.49 11.48 6.26
N VAL A 93 -5.11 12.43 5.38
CA VAL A 93 -5.63 13.79 5.44
C VAL A 93 -7.15 13.79 5.27
N LEU A 94 -7.67 13.10 4.25
CA LEU A 94 -9.12 13.00 4.02
C LEU A 94 -9.86 12.37 5.19
N ALA A 95 -9.29 11.35 5.84
CA ALA A 95 -9.87 10.75 7.05
C ALA A 95 -9.90 11.74 8.23
N GLY A 96 -8.83 12.53 8.41
CA GLY A 96 -8.73 13.54 9.46
C GLY A 96 -9.71 14.69 9.30
N LEU A 97 -10.09 15.04 8.07
CA LEU A 97 -11.02 16.12 7.77
C LEU A 97 -12.51 15.75 7.97
N ARG A 98 -12.82 14.53 8.43
CA ARG A 98 -14.20 14.01 8.49
C ARG A 98 -15.17 14.85 9.32
N SER A 99 -14.70 15.52 10.38
CA SER A 99 -15.55 16.36 11.25
C SER A 99 -15.71 17.77 10.71
N ASP A 100 -14.65 18.32 10.13
CA ASP A 100 -14.56 19.76 9.84
C ASP A 100 -14.98 20.06 8.40
N PHE A 101 -14.68 19.14 7.46
CA PHE A 101 -14.95 19.29 6.03
C PHE A 101 -15.51 17.99 5.42
N PRO A 102 -16.73 17.57 5.81
CA PRO A 102 -17.28 16.26 5.41
C PRO A 102 -17.43 16.09 3.89
N MET A 103 -17.71 17.16 3.15
CA MET A 103 -17.80 17.12 1.68
C MET A 103 -16.46 16.81 1.01
N ILE A 104 -15.36 17.30 1.59
CA ILE A 104 -14.00 17.00 1.10
C ILE A 104 -13.60 15.60 1.56
N ALA A 105 -13.87 15.26 2.83
CA ALA A 105 -13.59 13.94 3.39
C ALA A 105 -14.34 12.81 2.65
N ALA A 106 -15.48 13.09 2.02
CA ALA A 106 -16.20 12.14 1.16
C ALA A 106 -15.39 11.66 -0.06
N LEU A 107 -14.28 12.32 -0.41
CA LEU A 107 -13.33 11.83 -1.42
C LEU A 107 -12.48 10.66 -0.92
N HIS A 108 -12.49 10.34 0.38
CA HIS A 108 -11.69 9.28 0.99
C HIS A 108 -11.91 7.91 0.33
N PRO A 109 -13.14 7.42 0.08
CA PRO A 109 -13.34 6.16 -0.61
C PRO A 109 -12.87 6.18 -2.08
N LEU A 110 -12.97 7.33 -2.76
CA LEU A 110 -12.46 7.48 -4.13
C LEU A 110 -10.93 7.39 -4.17
N ASN A 111 -10.24 8.07 -3.25
CA ASN A 111 -8.79 7.99 -3.16
C ASN A 111 -8.31 6.58 -2.76
N ALA A 112 -9.09 5.82 -1.98
CA ALA A 112 -8.82 4.40 -1.74
C ALA A 112 -8.84 3.55 -3.02
N LEU A 113 -9.74 3.83 -3.97
CA LEU A 113 -9.77 3.16 -5.27
C LEU A 113 -8.55 3.50 -6.13
N ILE A 114 -8.13 4.77 -6.13
CA ILE A 114 -6.89 5.20 -6.80
C ILE A 114 -5.69 4.48 -6.18
N MET A 115 -5.63 4.41 -4.86
CA MET A 115 -4.57 3.72 -4.13
C MET A 115 -4.54 2.22 -4.46
N ALA A 116 -5.71 1.57 -4.59
CA ALA A 116 -5.81 0.19 -5.02
C ALA A 116 -5.32 0.00 -6.46
N ASP A 117 -5.66 0.90 -7.39
CA ASP A 117 -5.20 0.83 -8.77
C ASP A 117 -3.67 0.95 -8.86
N VAL A 118 -3.07 1.90 -8.14
CA VAL A 118 -1.61 2.06 -8.09
C VAL A 118 -0.95 0.80 -7.51
N ALA A 119 -1.46 0.27 -6.39
CA ALA A 119 -0.93 -0.96 -5.79
C ALA A 119 -1.07 -2.18 -6.73
N MET A 120 -2.18 -2.25 -7.49
CA MET A 120 -2.42 -3.27 -8.51
C MET A 120 -1.44 -3.15 -9.67
N GLY A 121 -1.17 -1.94 -10.15
CA GLY A 121 -0.17 -1.67 -11.18
C GLY A 121 1.21 -2.18 -10.76
N ILE A 122 1.64 -1.83 -9.54
CA ILE A 122 2.90 -2.29 -8.96
C ILE A 122 2.97 -3.83 -8.89
N ALA A 123 1.90 -4.48 -8.41
CA ALA A 123 1.83 -5.93 -8.33
C ALA A 123 1.94 -6.59 -9.72
N LYS A 124 1.23 -6.07 -10.73
CA LYS A 124 1.23 -6.59 -12.10
C LYS A 124 2.58 -6.45 -12.79
N THR A 125 3.24 -5.28 -12.69
CA THR A 125 4.55 -5.05 -13.31
C THR A 125 5.57 -6.11 -12.88
N ARG A 126 5.46 -6.63 -11.66
CA ARG A 126 6.31 -7.70 -11.15
C ARG A 126 6.03 -9.07 -11.73
N PHE A 127 4.76 -9.42 -11.94
CA PHE A 127 4.40 -10.70 -12.58
C PHE A 127 4.79 -10.73 -14.05
N SER A 128 4.81 -9.59 -14.74
CA SER A 128 5.28 -9.50 -16.13
C SER A 128 6.80 -9.65 -16.24
N VAL A 129 7.57 -9.10 -15.30
CA VAL A 129 9.05 -9.23 -15.28
C VAL A 129 9.50 -10.62 -14.84
N ALA A 130 8.71 -11.35 -14.04
CA ALA A 130 9.04 -12.70 -13.59
C ALA A 130 8.81 -13.78 -14.67
N GLN A 131 8.16 -13.45 -15.80
CA GLN A 131 7.82 -14.37 -16.89
C GLN A 131 8.66 -14.19 -18.16
N SER A 132 9.60 -13.24 -18.16
CA SER A 132 10.53 -12.93 -19.26
C SER A 132 11.95 -13.35 -18.93
#